data_AF-A0A1Y0YNV6-F1
#
_entry.id   AF-A0A1Y0YNV6-F1
#
_cell.length_a   1.000
_cell.length_b   1.000
_cell.length_c   1.000
_cell.angle_alpha   90.00
_cell.angle_beta   90.00
_cell.angle_gamma   90.00
#
_symmetry.space_group_name_H-M   'P 1'
#
loop_
_entity.id
_entity.type
_entity.pdbx_description
1 polymer ?
#
loop_
_entity_poly.entity_id
_entity_poly.type
_entity_poly.pdbx_seq_one_letter_code
_entity_poly.pdbx_strand_id
1 'polypeptide(L)'
;MSPETFVEYTEYLIAGMLAAHFAYSLCFLIIASHMIIEYEKMIFLKPEKRSHKITNTFVFLLVGTGYFVYKRLLRYNWFLRKLYFALYLVGRGILSIIIFYIFSFLVHLIFSV
;
A
#
# COMPACT_ATOMS: atom_id res chain seq x y z
N MET A 1 -28.40 2.64 10.38
CA MET A 1 -27.77 1.73 9.40
C MET A 1 -27.78 0.34 10.02
N SER A 2 -28.17 -0.70 9.26
CA SER A 2 -28.17 -2.07 9.82
C SER A 2 -26.74 -2.60 9.94
N PRO A 3 -26.48 -3.58 10.81
CA PRO A 3 -25.16 -4.22 10.92
C PRO A 3 -24.65 -4.76 9.57
N GLU A 4 -25.51 -5.40 8.77
CA GLU A 4 -25.17 -5.93 7.44
C GLU A 4 -24.64 -4.83 6.52
N THR A 5 -25.37 -3.72 6.44
CA THR A 5 -24.97 -2.56 5.62
C THR A 5 -23.67 -1.92 6.13
N PHE A 6 -23.44 -1.92 7.45
CA PHE A 6 -22.18 -1.45 8.03
C PHE A 6 -20.99 -2.31 7.61
N VAL A 7 -21.13 -3.64 7.69
CA VAL A 7 -20.10 -4.58 7.28
C VAL A 7 -19.78 -4.39 5.80
N GLU A 8 -20.79 -4.34 4.93
CA GLU A 8 -20.61 -4.17 3.48
C GLU A 8 -19.82 -2.88 3.15
N TYR A 9 -20.21 -1.73 3.71
CA TYR A 9 -19.47 -0.48 3.46
C TYR A 9 -18.04 -0.51 4.01
N THR A 10 -17.82 -1.22 5.13
CA THR A 10 -16.49 -1.40 5.70
C THR A 10 -15.61 -2.24 4.78
N GLU A 11 -16.14 -3.31 4.20
CA GLU A 11 -15.44 -4.13 3.22
C GLU A 11 -15.11 -3.34 1.96
N TYR A 12 -16.03 -2.53 1.44
CA TYR A 12 -15.75 -1.65 0.31
C TYR A 12 -14.64 -0.64 0.61
N LEU A 13 -14.63 -0.08 1.82
CA LEU A 13 -13.57 0.84 2.24
C LEU A 13 -12.21 0.12 2.29
N ILE A 14 -12.14 -1.05 2.91
CA ILE A 14 -10.90 -1.83 3.04
C ILE A 14 -10.39 -2.27 1.66
N ALA A 15 -11.27 -2.83 0.82
CA ALA A 15 -10.95 -3.22 -0.53
C ALA A 15 -10.46 -2.03 -1.36
N GLY A 16 -11.14 -0.87 -1.26
CA GLY A 16 -10.76 0.37 -1.92
C GLY A 16 -9.37 0.85 -1.51
N MET A 17 -9.06 0.84 -0.20
CA MET A 17 -7.73 1.21 0.31
C MET A 17 -6.63 0.26 -0.19
N LEU A 18 -6.87 -1.05 -0.13
CA LEU A 18 -5.92 -2.06 -0.62
C LEU A 18 -5.69 -1.95 -2.13
N ALA A 19 -6.76 -1.70 -2.89
CA ALA A 19 -6.70 -1.47 -4.32
C ALA A 19 -5.94 -0.17 -4.65
N ALA A 20 -6.18 0.92 -3.92
CA ALA A 20 -5.46 2.18 -4.09
C ALA A 20 -3.95 2.01 -3.83
N HIS A 21 -3.57 1.29 -2.77
CA HIS A 21 -2.18 0.94 -2.49
C HIS A 21 -1.52 0.16 -3.63
N PHE A 22 -2.25 -0.80 -4.19
CA PHE A 22 -1.77 -1.62 -5.30
C PHE A 22 -1.62 -0.78 -6.59
N ALA A 23 -2.65 0.00 -6.93
CA ALA A 23 -2.67 0.88 -8.09
C ALA A 23 -1.57 1.94 -8.03
N TYR A 24 -1.38 2.60 -6.88
CA TYR A 24 -0.27 3.53 -6.68
C TYR A 24 1.08 2.85 -6.88
N SER A 25 1.24 1.62 -6.39
CA SER A 25 2.48 0.86 -6.56
C SER A 25 2.68 0.43 -8.02
N LEU A 26 1.63 0.12 -8.78
CA LEU A 26 1.71 -0.15 -10.22
C LEU A 26 2.29 1.03 -11.00
N CYS A 27 2.00 2.28 -10.60
CA CYS A 27 2.56 3.46 -11.27
C CYS A 27 4.10 3.47 -11.28
N PHE A 28 4.78 2.84 -10.32
CA PHE A 28 6.24 2.69 -10.35
C PHE A 28 6.74 1.81 -11.52
N LEU A 29 5.91 0.90 -12.05
CA LEU A 29 6.26 0.14 -13.26
C LEU A 29 6.23 1.01 -14.53
N ILE A 30 5.53 2.14 -14.52
CA ILE A 30 5.40 3.01 -15.69
C ILE A 30 6.27 4.26 -15.52
N ILE A 31 5.99 5.07 -14.50
CA ILE A 31 6.53 6.42 -14.30
C ILE A 31 7.37 6.55 -13.01
N ALA A 32 8.25 5.58 -12.76
CA ALA A 32 8.95 5.45 -11.48
C ALA A 32 9.73 6.70 -11.03
N SER A 33 10.36 7.43 -11.95
CA SER A 33 11.11 8.65 -11.64
C SER A 33 10.20 9.71 -11.01
N HIS A 34 9.04 9.95 -11.61
CA HIS A 34 8.05 10.89 -11.08
C HIS A 34 7.51 10.41 -9.73
N MET A 35 7.15 9.13 -9.61
CA MET A 35 6.63 8.56 -8.37
C MET A 35 7.62 8.67 -7.21
N ILE A 36 8.92 8.48 -7.45
CA ILE A 36 9.98 8.66 -6.44
C ILE A 36 9.99 10.11 -5.94
N ILE A 37 9.97 11.08 -6.87
CA ILE A 37 10.00 12.50 -6.53
C ILE A 37 8.77 12.89 -5.71
N GLU A 38 7.57 12.50 -6.14
CA GLU A 38 6.34 12.82 -5.42
C GLU A 38 6.29 12.16 -4.04
N TYR A 39 6.70 10.90 -3.92
CA TYR A 39 6.75 10.22 -2.63
C TYR A 39 7.75 10.89 -1.67
N GLU A 40 8.91 11.31 -2.16
CA GLU A 40 9.93 11.99 -1.35
C GLU A 40 9.48 13.36 -0.82
N LYS A 41 8.54 14.04 -1.49
CA LYS A 41 7.90 15.25 -0.97
C LYS A 41 6.98 14.99 0.21
N MET A 42 6.43 13.77 0.32
CA MET A 42 5.49 13.39 1.37
C MET A 42 6.18 12.91 2.64
N ILE A 43 7.44 12.44 2.56
CA ILE A 43 8.16 11.83 3.69
C ILE A 43 9.37 12.63 4.13
N PHE A 44 9.71 12.49 5.42
CA PHE A 44 11.01 12.91 5.95
C PHE A 44 12.03 11.79 5.77
N LEU A 45 12.98 11.94 4.84
CA LEU A 45 14.00 10.91 4.54
C LEU A 45 14.87 10.53 5.75
N LYS A 46 15.13 11.48 6.65
CA LYS A 46 15.86 11.29 7.91
C LYS A 46 14.99 11.77 9.08
N PRO A 47 14.03 10.95 9.55
CA PRO A 47 13.09 11.37 10.58
C PRO A 47 13.75 11.31 11.96
N GLU A 48 14.30 12.43 12.42
CA GLU A 48 14.94 12.55 13.75
C GLU A 48 13.91 12.71 14.88
N LYS A 49 12.84 13.49 14.63
CA LYS A 49 11.79 13.78 15.61
C LYS A 49 10.68 12.73 15.58
N ARG A 50 10.02 12.51 16.72
CA ARG A 50 8.84 11.62 16.82
C ARG A 50 7.73 12.03 15.84
N SER A 51 7.47 13.32 15.69
CA SER A 51 6.47 13.84 14.75
C SER A 51 6.76 13.43 13.29
N HIS A 52 8.02 13.48 12.85
CA HIS A 52 8.42 13.07 11.50
C HIS A 52 8.16 11.57 11.26
N LYS A 53 8.44 10.73 12.27
CA LYS A 53 8.16 9.29 12.21
C LYS A 53 6.66 9.00 12.10
N ILE A 54 5.84 9.76 12.83
CA ILE A 54 4.38 9.66 12.75
C ILE A 54 3.90 10.03 11.34
N THR A 55 4.34 11.16 10.79
CA THR A 55 3.99 11.57 9.42
C THR A 55 4.38 10.49 8.40
N ASN A 56 5.61 9.97 8.47
CA ASN A 56 6.04 8.90 7.57
C ASN A 56 5.21 7.63 7.70
N THR A 57 4.76 7.31 8.92
CA THR A 57 3.89 6.15 9.19
C THR A 57 2.53 6.34 8.51
N PHE A 58 1.93 7.53 8.61
CA PHE A 58 0.69 7.83 7.91
C PHE A 58 0.85 7.75 6.39
N VAL A 59 1.92 8.30 5.83
CA VAL A 59 2.16 8.20 4.38
C VAL A 59 2.33 6.74 3.96
N PHE A 60 3.08 5.94 4.72
CA PHE A 60 3.21 4.51 4.47
C PHE A 60 1.87 3.77 4.54
N LEU A 61 1.01 4.13 5.50
CA LEU A 61 -0.32 3.53 5.66
C LEU A 61 -1.32 3.93 4.58
N LEU A 62 -1.16 5.10 3.95
CA LEU A 62 -2.10 5.63 2.95
C LEU A 62 -1.65 5.41 1.51
N VAL A 63 -0.34 5.43 1.27
CA VAL A 63 0.27 5.36 -0.06
C VAL A 63 0.91 3.99 -0.29
N GLY A 64 1.31 3.33 0.80
CA GLY A 64 1.89 2.01 0.78
C GLY A 64 3.40 2.01 0.57
N THR A 65 3.94 0.81 0.34
CA THR A 65 5.38 0.54 0.51
C THR A 65 6.17 0.50 -0.80
N GLY A 66 5.51 0.79 -1.92
CA GLY A 66 6.07 0.66 -3.27
C GLY A 66 7.35 1.46 -3.47
N TYR A 67 7.40 2.68 -2.93
CA TYR A 67 8.59 3.55 -2.97
C TYR A 67 9.85 2.87 -2.40
N PHE A 68 9.78 2.34 -1.19
CA PHE A 68 10.94 1.78 -0.51
C PHE A 68 11.49 0.55 -1.22
N VAL A 69 10.59 -0.30 -1.72
CA VAL A 69 10.98 -1.49 -2.48
C VAL A 69 11.60 -1.09 -3.81
N TYR A 70 10.95 -0.20 -4.57
CA TYR A 70 11.49 0.24 -5.86
C TYR A 70 12.84 0.94 -5.71
N LYS A 71 13.00 1.80 -4.68
CA LYS A 71 14.26 2.50 -4.39
C LYS A 71 15.41 1.53 -4.10
N ARG A 72 15.16 0.42 -3.39
CA ARG A 72 16.18 -0.65 -3.18
C ARG A 72 16.57 -1.36 -4.47
N LEU A 73 15.66 -1.45 -5.43
CA LEU A 73 15.91 -2.08 -6.72
C LEU A 73 16.64 -1.17 -7.72
N LEU A 74 16.90 0.11 -7.39
CA LEU A 74 17.66 1.03 -8.25
C LEU A 74 19.10 0.56 -8.52
N ARG A 75 19.65 -0.33 -7.68
CA ARG A 75 20.97 -0.96 -7.88
C ARG A 75 21.05 -1.89 -9.10
N TYR A 76 19.91 -2.36 -9.61
CA TYR A 76 19.84 -3.22 -10.79
C TYR A 76 19.64 -2.41 -12.06
N ASN A 77 19.96 -3.00 -13.21
CA ASN A 77 19.64 -2.41 -14.51
C ASN A 77 18.11 -2.23 -14.67
N TRP A 78 17.70 -1.39 -15.63
CA TRP A 78 16.30 -0.99 -15.79
C TRP A 78 15.35 -2.18 -15.97
N PHE A 79 15.74 -3.18 -16.77
CA PHE A 79 14.92 -4.36 -17.05
C PHE A 79 14.74 -5.23 -15.79
N LEU A 80 15.83 -5.63 -15.14
CA LEU A 80 15.79 -6.46 -13.93
C LEU A 80 15.04 -5.75 -12.80
N ARG A 81 15.20 -4.44 -12.67
CA ARG A 81 14.45 -3.63 -11.70
C ARG A 81 12.94 -3.73 -11.91
N LYS A 82 12.47 -3.59 -13.15
CA LYS A 82 11.03 -3.71 -13.47
C LYS A 82 10.54 -5.14 -13.22
N LEU A 83 11.32 -6.15 -13.62
CA LEU A 83 10.98 -7.56 -13.40
C LEU A 83 10.83 -7.90 -11.91
N TYR A 84 11.83 -7.57 -11.08
CA TYR A 84 11.77 -7.82 -9.64
C TYR A 84 10.65 -7.04 -8.96
N PHE A 85 10.40 -5.81 -9.41
CA PHE A 85 9.30 -5.03 -8.87
C PHE A 85 7.93 -5.60 -9.27
N ALA A 86 7.79 -6.13 -10.49
CA ALA A 86 6.56 -6.82 -10.92
C ALA A 86 6.31 -8.08 -10.08
N LEU A 87 7.33 -8.88 -9.80
CA LEU A 87 7.23 -10.04 -8.88
C LEU A 87 6.79 -9.61 -7.47
N TYR A 88 7.37 -8.52 -6.96
CA TYR A 88 6.94 -7.94 -5.70
C TYR A 88 5.47 -7.50 -5.73
N LEU A 89 5.00 -6.88 -6.82
CA LEU A 89 3.59 -6.51 -6.96
C LEU A 89 2.68 -7.73 -6.94
N VAL A 90 3.02 -8.81 -7.65
CA VAL A 90 2.25 -10.07 -7.60
C VAL A 90 2.12 -10.57 -6.17
N GLY A 91 3.24 -10.65 -5.44
CA GLY A 91 3.24 -11.05 -4.03
C GLY A 91 2.41 -10.11 -3.15
N ARG A 92 2.47 -8.80 -3.41
CA ARG A 92 1.68 -7.80 -2.67
C ARG A 92 0.20 -7.86 -3.00
N GLY A 93 -0.19 -8.18 -4.22
CA GLY A 93 -1.58 -8.41 -4.60
C GLY A 93 -2.18 -9.59 -3.84
N ILE A 94 -1.45 -10.70 -3.78
CA ILE A 94 -1.83 -11.88 -2.97
C ILE A 94 -1.96 -11.50 -1.50
N LEU A 95 -0.99 -10.76 -0.96
CA LEU A 95 -1.03 -10.30 0.43
C LEU A 95 -2.24 -9.38 0.70
N SER A 96 -2.59 -8.48 -0.21
CA SER A 96 -3.79 -7.64 -0.10
C SER A 96 -5.06 -8.47 -0.02
N ILE A 97 -5.20 -9.51 -0.86
CA ILE A 97 -6.36 -10.42 -0.82
C ILE A 97 -6.46 -11.13 0.53
N ILE A 98 -5.34 -11.64 1.05
CA ILE A 98 -5.30 -12.30 2.37
C ILE A 98 -5.71 -11.31 3.48
N ILE A 99 -5.16 -10.10 3.46
CA ILE A 99 -5.50 -9.05 4.44
C ILE A 99 -6.99 -8.73 4.38
N PHE A 100 -7.55 -8.56 3.17
CA PHE A 100 -8.97 -8.30 2.99
C PHE A 100 -9.84 -9.37 3.66
N TYR A 101 -9.58 -10.65 3.40
CA TYR A 101 -10.37 -11.74 4.00
C TYR A 101 -10.21 -11.84 5.52
N ILE A 102 -9.01 -11.55 6.05
CA ILE A 102 -8.82 -11.49 7.51
C ILE A 102 -9.70 -10.38 8.12
N PHE A 103 -9.70 -9.19 7.53
CA PHE A 103 -10.51 -8.09 8.04
C PHE A 103 -12.01 -8.32 7.86
N SER A 104 -12.43 -8.80 6.69
CA SER A 104 -13.82 -9.20 6.42
C SER A 104 -14.32 -10.17 7.50
N PHE A 105 -13.57 -11.26 7.75
CA PHE A 105 -13.88 -12.22 8.81
C PHE A 105 -14.00 -11.56 10.19
N LEU A 106 -13.06 -10.68 10.56
CA LEU A 106 -13.09 -10.01 11.86
C LEU A 106 -14.30 -9.08 12.00
N VAL A 107 -14.67 -8.35 10.94
CA VAL A 107 -15.83 -7.46 10.95
C VAL A 107 -17.12 -8.25 11.07
N HIS A 108 -17.29 -9.32 10.28
CA HIS A 108 -18.41 -10.25 10.40
C HIS A 108 -18.51 -10.85 11.82
N LEU A 109 -17.39 -11.29 12.40
CA LEU A 109 -17.34 -11.82 13.77
C LEU A 109 -17.79 -10.80 14.82
N ILE A 110 -17.34 -9.55 14.72
CA ILE A 110 -17.66 -8.48 15.69
C ILE A 110 -19.14 -8.11 15.64
N PHE A 111 -19.71 -8.02 14.43
CA PHE A 111 -21.12 -7.65 14.26
C PHE A 111 -22.06 -8.86 14.32
N SER A 112 -21.53 -10.08 14.37
CA SER A 112 -22.28 -11.35 14.38
C SER A 112 -23.24 -11.47 13.19
N VAL A 113 -22.75 -11.07 12.02
CA VAL A 113 -23.45 -11.09 10.72
C VAL A 113 -22.68 -11.96 9.76
#